data_AF-A0A395IHR2-F1
#
_entry.id   AF-A0A395IHR2-F1
#
_cell.length_a   1.000
_cell.length_b   1.000
_cell.length_c   1.000
_cell.angle_alpha   90.00
_cell.angle_beta   90.00
_cell.angle_gamma   90.00
#
_symmetry.space_group_name_H-M   'P 1'
#
loop_
_entity.id
_entity.type
_entity.pdbx_description
1 polymer ?
#
loop_
_entity_poly.entity_id
_entity_poly.type
_entity_poly.pdbx_seq_one_letter_code
_entity_poly.pdbx_strand_id
1 'polypeptide(L)'
;MPDGRQTIGGDYEDIPWYTFEGIDQPRLMSWEAASGSDRSYMGIGTGGVISTHLNTSASQEDYELPSGWSVSVADVKKFKLVMKP
;
A
#
# COMPACT_ATOMS: atom_id res chain seq x y z
N MET A 1 -11.67 -11.19 1.77
CA MET A 1 -10.52 -10.38 2.22
C MET A 1 -9.32 -10.83 1.42
N PRO A 2 -8.44 -9.91 0.97
CA PRO A 2 -7.12 -10.29 0.46
C PRO A 2 -6.41 -11.19 1.49
N ASP A 3 -5.52 -12.06 1.04
CA ASP A 3 -4.70 -12.93 1.91
C ASP A 3 -3.61 -12.17 2.70
N GLY A 4 -3.62 -10.83 2.59
CA GLY A 4 -2.66 -9.91 3.21
C GLY A 4 -1.34 -9.77 2.44
N ARG A 5 -1.10 -10.59 1.42
CA ARG A 5 0.15 -10.55 0.62
C ARG A 5 0.05 -9.57 -0.53
N GLN A 6 -1.13 -9.47 -1.14
CA GLN A 6 -1.41 -8.65 -2.31
C GLN A 6 -2.86 -8.15 -2.27
N THR A 7 -3.18 -7.20 -3.15
CA THR A 7 -4.56 -6.88 -3.50
C THR A 7 -5.25 -8.07 -4.18
N ILE A 8 -6.56 -8.16 -4.06
CA ILE A 8 -7.44 -9.14 -4.70
C ILE A 8 -7.16 -9.16 -6.20
N GLY A 9 -6.66 -10.29 -6.68
CA GLY A 9 -6.31 -10.47 -8.10
C GLY A 9 -5.10 -9.65 -8.56
N GLY A 10 -4.39 -8.97 -7.66
CA GLY A 10 -3.27 -8.09 -7.99
C GLY A 10 -3.66 -6.81 -8.74
N ASP A 11 -4.93 -6.39 -8.62
CA ASP A 11 -5.46 -5.19 -9.28
C ASP A 11 -5.62 -4.03 -8.30
N TYR A 12 -6.05 -2.88 -8.80
CA TYR A 12 -6.40 -1.70 -8.02
C TYR A 12 -7.69 -1.90 -7.23
N GLU A 13 -7.66 -1.49 -5.96
CA GLU A 13 -8.80 -1.56 -5.06
C GLU A 13 -9.00 -0.25 -4.29
N ASP A 14 -10.27 -0.03 -3.87
CA ASP A 14 -10.61 0.96 -2.85
C ASP A 14 -10.31 0.36 -1.47
N ILE A 15 -9.38 0.98 -0.75
CA ILE A 15 -8.96 0.56 0.59
C ILE A 15 -9.40 1.62 1.61
N PRO A 16 -10.54 1.42 2.29
CA PRO A 16 -10.98 2.33 3.36
C PRO A 16 -10.00 2.32 4.53
N TRP A 17 -9.62 1.12 4.98
CA TRP A 17 -8.61 0.91 6.01
C TRP A 17 -8.10 -0.53 5.94
N TYR A 18 -6.79 -0.71 5.73
CA TYR A 18 -6.17 -2.02 5.85
C TYR A 18 -4.66 -1.90 6.12
N THR A 19 -4.10 -2.86 6.86
CA THR A 19 -2.65 -3.02 6.98
C THR A 19 -2.25 -4.35 6.36
N PHE A 20 -1.44 -4.28 5.33
CA PHE A 20 -0.79 -5.45 4.75
C PHE A 20 0.47 -5.73 5.54
N GLU A 21 0.50 -6.85 6.26
CA GLU A 21 1.64 -7.24 7.09
C GLU A 21 2.90 -7.45 6.26
N GLY A 22 4.05 -7.28 6.92
CA GLY A 22 5.34 -7.59 6.32
C GLY A 22 5.48 -9.08 6.05
N ILE A 23 5.98 -9.42 4.86
CA ILE A 23 6.27 -10.80 4.45
C ILE A 23 7.73 -10.92 4.04
N ASP A 24 8.26 -12.14 3.95
CA ASP A 24 9.67 -12.44 3.66
C ASP A 24 10.09 -12.18 2.21
N GLN A 25 9.29 -11.47 1.42
CA GLN A 25 9.54 -11.16 0.02
C GLN A 25 9.20 -9.69 -0.28
N PRO A 26 9.95 -9.03 -1.18
CA PRO A 26 9.62 -7.68 -1.61
C PRO A 26 8.30 -7.66 -2.39
N ARG A 27 7.62 -6.53 -2.32
CA ARG A 27 6.37 -6.27 -3.04
C ARG A 27 6.47 -4.96 -3.80
N LEU A 28 5.62 -4.81 -4.80
CA LEU A 28 5.45 -3.55 -5.53
C LEU A 28 4.09 -2.99 -5.17
N MET A 29 4.06 -1.72 -4.83
CA MET A 29 2.83 -1.00 -4.59
C MET A 29 2.67 0.18 -5.54
N SER A 30 1.45 0.40 -5.97
CA SER A 30 1.06 1.52 -6.80
C SER A 30 -0.19 2.18 -6.24
N TRP A 31 -0.32 3.47 -6.48
CA TRP A 31 -1.53 4.21 -6.16
C TRP A 31 -1.76 5.35 -7.13
N GLU A 32 -3.02 5.70 -7.34
CA GLU A 32 -3.35 6.97 -8.00
C GLU A 32 -3.43 8.10 -6.98
N ALA A 33 -3.12 9.32 -7.43
CA ALA A 33 -3.26 10.52 -6.65
C ALA A 33 -4.69 10.63 -6.08
N ALA A 34 -4.77 10.93 -4.80
CA ALA A 34 -6.02 11.26 -4.13
C ALA A 34 -6.69 12.46 -4.82
N SER A 35 -8.02 12.44 -4.95
CA SER A 35 -8.75 13.50 -5.64
C SER A 35 -9.18 14.59 -4.65
N GLY A 36 -8.89 15.86 -4.96
CA GLY A 36 -9.43 17.00 -4.22
C GLY A 36 -9.18 16.97 -2.69
N SER A 37 -10.26 16.77 -1.91
CA SER A 37 -10.28 16.81 -0.44
C SER A 37 -10.09 15.45 0.26
N ASP A 38 -9.71 14.42 -0.49
CA ASP A 38 -9.49 13.07 0.04
C ASP A 38 -8.39 13.07 1.11
N ARG A 39 -8.69 12.54 2.30
CA ARG A 39 -7.75 12.43 3.43
C ARG A 39 -6.98 11.11 3.37
N SER A 40 -6.41 10.81 2.21
CA SER A 40 -5.72 9.54 1.96
C SER A 40 -4.43 9.45 2.77
N TYR A 41 -4.23 8.32 3.43
CA TYR A 41 -3.04 8.02 4.21
C TYR A 41 -2.36 6.75 3.71
N MET A 42 -1.04 6.80 3.61
CA MET A 42 -0.22 5.62 3.38
C MET A 42 1.06 5.71 4.19
N GLY A 43 1.36 4.66 4.94
CA GLY A 43 2.56 4.57 5.74
C GLY A 43 3.18 3.19 5.66
N ILE A 44 4.50 3.13 5.71
CA ILE A 44 5.26 1.88 5.68
C ILE A 44 6.23 1.78 6.85
N GLY A 45 6.54 0.56 7.24
CA GLY A 45 7.52 0.30 8.29
C GLY A 45 7.63 -1.17 8.66
N THR A 46 8.22 -1.44 9.82
CA THR A 46 8.52 -2.81 10.27
C THR A 46 8.01 -3.03 11.70
N GLY A 47 7.70 -4.28 12.04
CA GLY A 47 7.26 -4.64 13.40
C GLY A 47 6.00 -3.90 13.87
N GLY A 48 5.11 -3.51 12.95
CA GLY A 48 3.92 -2.72 13.26
C GLY A 48 4.16 -1.23 13.52
N VAL A 49 5.40 -0.74 13.34
CA VAL A 49 5.76 0.67 13.54
C VAL A 49 5.91 1.35 12.19
N ILE A 50 5.08 2.37 11.92
CA ILE A 50 5.22 3.21 10.73
C ILE A 50 6.47 4.06 10.85
N SER A 51 7.38 3.91 9.89
CA SER A 51 8.65 4.64 9.82
C SER A 51 8.62 5.75 8.77
N THR A 52 7.85 5.57 7.70
CA THR A 52 7.78 6.49 6.58
C THR A 52 6.33 6.74 6.18
N HIS A 53 5.97 8.01 6.05
CA HIS A 53 4.70 8.43 5.44
C HIS A 53 4.92 8.69 3.95
N LEU A 54 4.04 8.13 3.11
CA LEU A 54 4.12 8.28 1.66
C LEU A 54 3.20 9.40 1.18
N ASN A 55 3.62 10.07 0.11
CA ASN A 55 2.83 11.13 -0.49
C ASN A 55 1.70 10.54 -1.35
N THR A 56 0.47 10.62 -0.86
CA THR A 56 -0.74 10.17 -1.56
C THR A 56 -1.33 11.21 -2.53
N SER A 57 -0.80 12.44 -2.56
CA SER A 57 -1.27 13.50 -3.47
C SER A 57 -0.71 13.39 -4.90
N ALA A 58 0.22 12.46 -5.13
CA ALA A 58 0.78 12.17 -6.44
C ALA A 58 0.65 10.67 -6.72
N SER A 59 0.30 10.32 -7.95
CA SER A 59 0.28 8.92 -8.38
C SER A 59 1.69 8.36 -8.38
N GLN A 60 1.81 7.09 -8.03
CA GLN A 60 3.06 6.35 -8.04
C GLN A 60 2.79 4.95 -8.57
N GLU A 61 3.69 4.47 -9.42
CA GLU A 61 3.70 3.09 -9.90
C GLU A 61 4.94 2.37 -9.38
N ASP A 62 4.79 1.06 -9.15
CA ASP A 62 5.85 0.10 -8.84
C ASP A 62 6.84 0.58 -7.75
N TYR A 63 6.31 1.27 -6.73
CA TYR A 63 7.11 1.61 -5.57
C TYR A 63 7.47 0.33 -4.83
N GLU A 64 8.76 0.13 -4.57
CA GLU A 64 9.24 -1.05 -3.87
C GLU A 64 8.96 -0.98 -2.37
N LEU A 65 8.13 -1.92 -1.89
CA LEU A 65 7.97 -2.22 -0.47
C LEU A 65 8.97 -3.34 -0.11
N PRO A 66 10.00 -3.05 0.71
CA PRO A 66 11.03 -4.05 0.99
C PRO A 66 10.50 -5.28 1.74
N SER A 67 11.24 -6.39 1.64
CA SER A 67 10.95 -7.59 2.43
C SER A 67 10.92 -7.27 3.93
N GLY A 68 9.93 -7.81 4.63
CA GLY A 68 9.65 -7.59 6.04
C GLY A 68 8.89 -6.29 6.35
N TRP A 69 8.62 -5.44 5.36
CA TRP A 69 7.90 -4.18 5.58
C TRP A 69 6.39 -4.34 5.39
N SER A 70 5.64 -3.79 6.34
CA SER A 70 4.20 -3.63 6.25
C SER A 70 3.83 -2.31 5.60
N VAL A 71 2.61 -2.23 5.08
CA VAL A 71 2.00 -0.99 4.60
C VAL A 71 0.60 -0.83 5.20
N SER A 72 0.37 0.30 5.85
CA SER A 72 -0.95 0.73 6.32
C SER A 72 -1.52 1.73 5.33
N VAL A 73 -2.73 1.45 4.87
CA VAL A 73 -3.44 2.23 3.84
C VAL A 73 -4.79 2.64 4.42
N ALA A 74 -5.14 3.92 4.29
CA ALA A 74 -6.46 4.43 4.67
C ALA A 74 -6.99 5.42 3.65
N ASP A 75 -8.26 5.28 3.30
CA ASP A 75 -8.99 6.12 2.36
C ASP A 75 -8.26 6.31 1.01
N VAL A 76 -7.64 5.24 0.49
CA VAL A 76 -6.99 5.25 -0.84
C VAL A 76 -7.89 4.54 -1.84
N LYS A 77 -8.44 5.27 -2.81
CA LYS A 77 -9.44 4.77 -3.77
C LYS A 77 -8.89 3.81 -4.82
N LYS A 78 -7.62 3.96 -5.16
CA LYS A 78 -6.92 3.07 -6.07
C LYS A 78 -5.56 2.77 -5.51
N PHE A 79 -5.49 1.66 -4.78
CA PHE A 79 -4.25 1.07 -4.29
C PHE A 79 -4.08 -0.32 -4.88
N LYS A 80 -2.85 -0.66 -5.29
CA LYS A 80 -2.47 -1.98 -5.78
C LYS A 80 -1.23 -2.42 -5.01
N LEU A 81 -1.20 -3.69 -4.60
CA LEU A 81 -0.03 -4.30 -3.99
C LEU A 81 0.15 -5.68 -4.60
N VAL A 82 1.32 -5.96 -5.16
CA VAL A 82 1.63 -7.24 -5.81
C VAL A 82 2.98 -7.76 -5.37
N MET A 83 3.18 -9.07 -5.47
CA MET A 83 4.50 -9.67 -5.27
C MET A 83 5.46 -9.17 -6.34
N LYS A 84 6.69 -8.82 -5.96
CA LYS A 84 7.74 -8.55 -6.94
C LYS A 84 8.16 -9.89 -7.58
N PRO A 85 8.18 -10.01 -8.91
CA PRO A 85 8.59 -11.23 -9.61
C PRO A 85 10.02 -11.68 -9.29
#